data_AF-A0A4Y2CGI6-F1
#
_entry.id   AF-A0A4Y2CGI6-F1
#
_cell.length_a   1.000
_cell.length_b   1.000
_cell.length_c   1.000
_cell.angle_alpha   90.00
_cell.angle_beta   90.00
_cell.angle_gamma   90.00
#
_symmetry.space_group_name_H-M   'P 1'
#
loop_
_entity.id
_entity.type
_entity.pdbx_description
1 polymer ?
#
loop_
_entity_poly.entity_id
_entity_poly.type
_entity_poly.pdbx_seq_one_letter_code
_entity_poly.pdbx_strand_id
1 'polypeptide(L)'
;MFEYLETLHDRCLDIWYNLSPIMYQKLVAPMPSWVVSYIADSLRQKKKFSISVIRKFCNTVGFLGPAVCLIGVILVGCDYVWSVVFLTLAMGFNGCTYSGYMVTHVDMSPDFAGTLMGMTNAFATLAGFLAPKAVGKLTKDNETLVQWRIVFIIAIVIYTVTALLFIIFGSAKLQEWGKESDSAIREKNAEKNSDIDEK
;
A
#
# COMPACT_ATOMS: atom_id res chain seq x y z
N MET A 1 48.43 12.44 -11.37
CA MET A 1 47.38 12.88 -12.32
C MET A 1 46.57 11.70 -12.82
N PHE A 2 47.21 10.63 -13.33
CA PHE A 2 46.55 9.42 -13.82
C PHE A 2 45.73 8.67 -12.72
N GLU A 3 46.31 8.49 -11.53
CA GLU A 3 45.69 7.85 -10.36
C GLU A 3 44.48 8.64 -9.81
N TYR A 4 44.46 9.95 -10.02
CA TYR A 4 43.35 10.83 -9.66
C TYR A 4 42.19 10.71 -10.65
N LEU A 5 42.49 10.35 -11.91
CA LEU A 5 41.50 10.17 -12.97
C LEU A 5 40.78 8.81 -12.82
N GLU A 6 41.50 7.75 -12.46
CA GLU A 6 40.93 6.43 -12.17
C GLU A 6 40.03 6.45 -10.92
N THR A 7 40.47 7.09 -9.83
CA THR A 7 39.64 7.25 -8.63
C THR A 7 38.39 8.11 -8.83
N LEU A 8 38.42 9.05 -9.78
CA LEU A 8 37.23 9.79 -10.22
C LEU A 8 36.30 8.94 -11.09
N HIS A 9 36.85 8.07 -11.93
CA HIS A 9 36.09 7.15 -12.77
C HIS A 9 35.31 6.13 -11.94
N ASP A 10 35.96 5.48 -10.96
CA ASP A 10 35.33 4.48 -10.10
C ASP A 10 34.23 5.08 -9.22
N ARG A 11 34.45 6.27 -8.63
CA ARG A 11 33.39 6.95 -7.86
C ARG A 11 32.21 7.38 -8.73
N CYS A 12 32.46 7.79 -9.97
CA CYS A 12 31.38 8.09 -10.91
C CYS A 12 30.63 6.82 -11.33
N LEU A 13 31.32 5.69 -11.50
CA LEU A 13 30.69 4.40 -11.79
C LEU A 13 29.84 3.90 -10.62
N ASP A 14 30.32 4.02 -9.38
CA ASP A 14 29.58 3.67 -8.17
C ASP A 14 28.37 4.58 -7.94
N ILE A 15 28.51 5.88 -8.23
CA ILE A 15 27.38 6.81 -8.23
C ILE A 15 26.41 6.39 -9.33
N TRP A 16 26.84 6.13 -10.56
CA TRP A 16 25.95 5.68 -11.64
C TRP A 16 25.27 4.32 -11.35
N TYR A 17 25.98 3.36 -10.76
CA TYR A 17 25.46 2.04 -10.39
C TYR A 17 24.58 2.06 -9.13
N ASN A 18 24.75 3.01 -8.21
CA ASN A 18 23.82 3.20 -7.09
C ASN A 18 22.63 4.10 -7.46
N LEU A 19 22.84 5.08 -8.35
CA LEU A 19 21.80 6.01 -8.79
C LEU A 19 20.87 5.37 -9.83
N SER A 20 21.35 4.42 -10.65
CA SER A 20 20.50 3.73 -11.63
C SER A 20 19.42 2.84 -10.99
N PRO A 21 19.67 2.01 -9.94
CA PRO A 21 18.63 1.29 -9.21
C PRO A 21 17.74 2.23 -8.41
N ILE A 22 18.27 3.31 -7.82
CA ILE A 22 17.46 4.29 -7.09
C ILE A 22 16.52 5.03 -8.04
N MET A 23 16.99 5.46 -9.21
CA MET A 23 16.14 6.01 -10.27
C MET A 23 15.13 4.96 -10.74
N TYR A 24 15.54 3.72 -11.00
CA TYR A 24 14.62 2.66 -11.42
C TYR A 24 13.51 2.41 -10.40
N GLN A 25 13.88 2.36 -9.11
CA GLN A 25 12.97 2.09 -8.00
C GLN A 25 12.05 3.28 -7.71
N LYS A 26 12.48 4.52 -7.97
CA LYS A 26 11.70 5.74 -7.66
C LYS A 26 10.95 6.33 -8.86
N LEU A 27 11.40 6.09 -10.10
CA LEU A 27 10.82 6.67 -11.31
C LEU A 27 10.13 5.65 -12.21
N VAL A 28 10.75 4.49 -12.45
CA VAL A 28 10.22 3.49 -13.40
C VAL A 28 9.22 2.55 -12.73
N ALA A 29 9.57 2.03 -11.54
CA ALA A 29 8.71 1.13 -10.77
C ALA A 29 7.31 1.66 -10.43
N PRO A 30 7.06 2.97 -10.19
CA PRO A 30 5.71 3.46 -9.94
C PRO A 30 4.90 3.73 -11.21
N MET A 31 5.47 3.69 -12.43
CA MET A 31 4.71 3.95 -13.66
C MET A 31 3.42 3.11 -13.79
N PRO A 32 3.41 1.80 -13.46
CA PRO A 32 2.18 1.02 -13.42
C PRO A 32 1.20 1.54 -12.37
N SER A 33 1.67 1.96 -11.20
CA SER A 33 0.83 2.55 -10.15
C SER A 33 0.11 3.80 -10.63
N TRP A 34 0.74 4.62 -11.48
CA TRP A 34 0.13 5.84 -12.02
C TRP A 34 -1.00 5.50 -13.01
N VAL A 35 -0.79 4.50 -13.87
CA VAL A 35 -1.83 4.01 -14.80
C VAL A 35 -3.01 3.41 -14.03
N VAL A 36 -2.74 2.55 -13.05
CA VAL A 36 -3.80 1.94 -12.24
C VAL A 36 -4.53 2.99 -11.41
N SER A 37 -3.81 3.97 -10.86
CA SER A 37 -4.42 5.10 -10.11
C SER A 37 -5.29 5.96 -11.02
N TYR A 38 -4.83 6.28 -12.24
CA TYR A 38 -5.61 7.01 -13.22
C TYR A 38 -6.89 6.26 -13.62
N ILE A 39 -6.80 4.94 -13.83
CA ILE A 39 -7.97 4.09 -14.10
C ILE A 39 -8.91 4.07 -12.89
N ALA A 40 -8.39 3.93 -11.67
CA ALA A 40 -9.17 3.93 -10.44
C ALA A 40 -9.89 5.26 -10.21
N ASP A 41 -9.21 6.38 -10.43
CA ASP A 41 -9.78 7.73 -10.33
C ASP A 41 -10.81 7.99 -11.43
N SER A 42 -10.57 7.52 -12.65
CA SER A 42 -11.53 7.58 -13.75
C SER A 42 -12.80 6.77 -13.43
N LEU A 43 -12.66 5.62 -12.76
CA LEU A 43 -13.81 4.83 -12.27
C LEU A 43 -14.58 5.58 -11.18
N ARG A 44 -13.88 6.28 -10.29
CA ARG A 44 -14.46 7.08 -9.20
C ARG A 44 -15.22 8.30 -9.71
N GLN A 45 -14.71 8.97 -10.75
CA GLN A 45 -15.35 10.17 -11.34
C GLN A 45 -16.72 9.90 -11.95
N LYS A 46 -17.03 8.64 -12.28
CA LYS A 46 -18.35 8.26 -12.82
C LYS A 46 -19.49 8.37 -11.79
N LYS A 47 -19.24 8.76 -10.52
CA LYS A 47 -20.18 9.20 -9.45
C LYS A 47 -21.50 8.43 -9.25
N LYS A 48 -21.63 7.22 -9.79
CA LYS A 48 -22.86 6.41 -9.70
C LYS A 48 -22.94 5.51 -8.45
N PHE A 49 -21.90 5.46 -7.62
CA PHE A 49 -21.79 4.51 -6.52
C PHE A 49 -21.56 5.17 -5.15
N SER A 50 -22.12 4.56 -4.09
CA SER A 50 -21.88 4.97 -2.70
C SER A 50 -20.39 4.87 -2.34
N ILE A 51 -19.90 5.77 -1.49
CA ILE A 51 -18.50 5.84 -1.05
C ILE A 51 -18.02 4.48 -0.53
N SER A 52 -18.85 3.75 0.24
CA SER A 52 -18.49 2.43 0.76
C SER A 52 -18.30 1.38 -0.35
N VAL A 53 -19.07 1.45 -1.43
CA VAL A 53 -18.92 0.53 -2.58
C VAL A 53 -17.63 0.81 -3.34
N ILE A 54 -17.30 2.10 -3.52
CA ILE A 54 -16.05 2.52 -4.17
C ILE A 54 -14.84 2.06 -3.34
N ARG A 55 -14.87 2.24 -2.01
CA ARG A 55 -13.79 1.80 -1.12
C ARG A 55 -13.61 0.28 -1.14
N LYS A 56 -14.72 -0.49 -1.09
CA LYS A 56 -14.68 -1.95 -1.24
C LYS A 56 -14.09 -2.37 -2.58
N PHE A 57 -14.50 -1.73 -3.67
CA PHE A 57 -13.97 -2.01 -5.01
C PHE A 57 -12.47 -1.72 -5.10
N CYS A 58 -12.02 -0.52 -4.70
CA CYS A 58 -10.60 -0.16 -4.73
C CYS A 58 -9.75 -1.10 -3.88
N ASN A 59 -10.22 -1.46 -2.69
CA ASN A 59 -9.49 -2.38 -1.82
C ASN A 59 -9.44 -3.80 -2.40
N THR A 60 -10.53 -4.25 -3.02
CA THR A 60 -10.58 -5.55 -3.70
C THR A 60 -9.62 -5.61 -4.87
N VAL A 61 -9.59 -4.58 -5.73
CA VAL A 61 -8.62 -4.50 -6.84
C VAL A 61 -7.19 -4.40 -6.32
N GLY A 62 -6.97 -3.64 -5.24
CA GLY A 62 -5.66 -3.46 -4.62
C GLY A 62 -5.08 -4.73 -3.99
N PHE A 63 -5.90 -5.68 -3.56
CA PHE A 63 -5.45 -6.95 -2.98
C PHE A 63 -5.57 -8.15 -3.92
N LEU A 64 -6.61 -8.24 -4.74
CA LEU A 64 -6.74 -9.31 -5.73
C LEU A 64 -5.84 -9.09 -6.95
N GLY A 65 -5.57 -7.84 -7.34
CA GLY A 65 -4.64 -7.53 -8.43
C GLY A 65 -3.24 -8.14 -8.21
N PRO A 66 -2.57 -7.85 -7.07
CA PRO A 66 -1.30 -8.48 -6.73
C PRO A 66 -1.40 -10.00 -6.62
N ALA A 67 -2.50 -10.54 -6.08
CA ALA A 67 -2.69 -11.99 -5.97
C ALA A 67 -2.71 -12.68 -7.36
N VAL A 68 -3.42 -12.12 -8.34
CA VAL A 68 -3.45 -12.64 -9.71
C VAL A 68 -2.06 -12.54 -10.37
N CYS A 69 -1.36 -11.43 -10.18
CA CYS A 69 0.00 -11.28 -10.67
C CYS A 69 0.96 -12.31 -10.08
N LEU A 70 0.86 -12.62 -8.78
CA LEU A 70 1.66 -13.65 -8.12
C LEU A 70 1.36 -15.07 -8.65
N ILE A 71 0.10 -15.37 -9.01
CA ILE A 71 -0.22 -16.62 -9.71
C ILE A 71 0.53 -16.66 -11.06
N GLY A 72 0.57 -15.54 -11.78
CA GLY A 72 1.37 -15.38 -13.00
C GLY A 72 2.85 -15.72 -12.80
N VAL A 73 3.47 -15.20 -11.72
CA VAL A 73 4.87 -15.50 -11.37
C VAL A 73 5.11 -17.01 -11.17
N ILE A 74 4.19 -17.71 -10.50
CA ILE A 74 4.30 -19.15 -10.27
C ILE A 74 4.27 -19.94 -11.58
N LEU A 75 3.41 -19.52 -12.53
CA LEU A 75 3.22 -20.15 -13.84
C LEU A 75 4.39 -19.92 -14.79
N VAL A 76 4.98 -18.72 -14.77
CA VAL A 76 6.12 -18.33 -15.62
C VAL A 76 7.38 -19.15 -15.30
N GLY A 77 7.62 -19.47 -14.04
CA GLY A 77 8.72 -20.36 -13.64
C GLY A 77 10.12 -19.77 -13.88
N CYS A 78 10.82 -20.20 -14.92
CA CYS A 78 12.23 -19.86 -15.17
C CYS A 78 12.46 -18.57 -15.97
N ASP A 79 11.43 -17.98 -16.58
CA ASP A 79 11.60 -16.74 -17.34
C ASP A 79 11.62 -15.53 -16.40
N TYR A 80 12.82 -14.97 -16.20
CA TYR A 80 13.04 -13.87 -15.27
C TYR A 80 12.40 -12.57 -15.77
N VAL A 81 12.28 -12.36 -17.09
CA VAL A 81 11.73 -11.12 -17.67
C VAL A 81 10.25 -11.02 -17.32
N TRP A 82 9.50 -12.08 -17.60
CA TRP A 82 8.07 -12.14 -17.28
C TRP A 82 7.82 -12.12 -15.77
N SER A 83 8.66 -12.78 -14.97
CA SER A 83 8.56 -12.75 -13.50
C SER A 83 8.70 -11.34 -12.94
N VAL A 84 9.69 -10.57 -13.43
CA VAL A 84 9.87 -9.17 -13.04
C VAL A 84 8.67 -8.32 -13.47
N VAL A 85 8.16 -8.48 -14.70
CA VAL A 85 6.97 -7.76 -15.18
C VAL A 85 5.77 -8.00 -14.28
N PHE A 86 5.47 -9.25 -13.92
CA PHE A 86 4.35 -9.55 -13.02
C PHE A 86 4.55 -9.00 -11.60
N LEU A 87 5.76 -9.05 -11.05
CA LEU A 87 6.06 -8.46 -9.74
C LEU A 87 5.93 -6.92 -9.77
N THR A 88 6.37 -6.28 -10.84
CA THR A 88 6.22 -4.84 -11.04
C THR A 88 4.75 -4.44 -11.18
N LEU A 89 3.94 -5.22 -11.92
CA LEU A 89 2.49 -5.02 -12.00
C LEU A 89 1.80 -5.20 -10.64
N ALA A 90 2.20 -6.23 -9.87
CA ALA A 90 1.67 -6.46 -8.52
C ALA A 90 1.92 -5.26 -7.60
N MET A 91 3.11 -4.66 -7.66
CA MET A 91 3.43 -3.44 -6.92
C MET A 91 2.62 -2.23 -7.41
N GLY A 92 2.32 -2.18 -8.71
CA GLY A 92 1.37 -1.25 -9.32
C GLY A 92 -0.01 -1.28 -8.66
N PHE A 93 -0.62 -2.46 -8.58
CA PHE A 93 -1.93 -2.66 -7.98
C PHE A 93 -1.96 -2.39 -6.47
N ASN A 94 -0.86 -2.68 -5.75
CA ASN A 94 -0.73 -2.30 -4.34
C ASN A 94 -0.93 -0.78 -4.12
N GLY A 95 -0.63 0.07 -5.11
CA GLY A 95 -0.92 1.51 -5.06
C GLY A 95 -2.40 1.84 -4.81
N CYS A 96 -3.33 1.02 -5.31
CA CYS A 96 -4.76 1.21 -5.07
C CYS A 96 -5.18 0.98 -3.61
N THR A 97 -4.37 0.26 -2.83
CA THR A 97 -4.69 0.04 -1.41
C THR A 97 -4.64 1.35 -0.62
N TYR A 98 -3.75 2.28 -0.99
CA TYR A 98 -3.67 3.61 -0.37
C TYR A 98 -4.96 4.43 -0.56
N SER A 99 -5.59 4.35 -1.73
CA SER A 99 -6.90 5.00 -1.96
C SER A 99 -8.08 4.19 -1.41
N GLY A 100 -7.86 2.93 -1.02
CA GLY A 100 -8.83 2.05 -0.37
C GLY A 100 -8.87 2.25 1.14
N TYR A 101 -8.05 1.48 1.87
CA TYR A 101 -8.13 1.39 3.34
C TYR A 101 -7.62 2.63 4.07
N MET A 102 -6.57 3.28 3.55
CA MET A 102 -5.92 4.43 4.21
C MET A 102 -6.89 5.60 4.39
N VAL A 103 -7.66 5.91 3.35
CA VAL A 103 -8.70 6.95 3.42
C VAL A 103 -9.94 6.48 4.18
N THR A 104 -10.16 5.17 4.32
CA THR A 104 -11.32 4.63 5.06
C THR A 104 -11.26 5.00 6.55
N HIS A 105 -10.08 5.08 7.17
CA HIS A 105 -9.95 5.51 8.57
C HIS A 105 -10.43 6.95 8.78
N VAL A 106 -10.06 7.85 7.87
CA VAL A 106 -10.47 9.26 7.90
C VAL A 106 -11.96 9.42 7.59
N ASP A 107 -12.47 8.66 6.61
CA ASP A 107 -13.89 8.67 6.24
C ASP A 107 -14.78 8.13 7.39
N MET A 108 -14.26 7.19 8.19
CA MET A 108 -15.01 6.50 9.24
C MET A 108 -15.02 7.27 10.56
N SER A 109 -13.91 7.92 10.93
CA SER A 109 -13.80 8.76 12.13
C SER A 109 -12.70 9.82 11.97
N PRO A 110 -13.01 11.04 11.51
CA PRO A 110 -12.01 12.07 11.25
C PRO A 110 -11.21 12.45 12.51
N ASP A 111 -11.85 12.50 13.69
CA ASP A 111 -11.20 12.94 14.94
C ASP A 111 -10.27 11.88 15.54
N PHE A 112 -10.63 10.60 15.39
CA PHE A 112 -9.83 9.46 15.89
C PHE A 112 -8.98 8.79 14.80
N ALA A 113 -8.95 9.35 13.59
CA ALA A 113 -8.26 8.76 12.44
C ALA A 113 -6.78 8.49 12.72
N GLY A 114 -6.10 9.44 13.37
CA GLY A 114 -4.69 9.32 13.72
C GLY A 114 -4.40 8.15 14.67
N THR A 115 -5.22 7.99 15.71
CA THR A 115 -5.09 6.89 16.68
C THR A 115 -5.37 5.53 16.05
N LEU A 116 -6.44 5.42 15.25
CA LEU A 116 -6.75 4.19 14.51
C LEU A 116 -5.66 3.81 13.51
N MET A 117 -5.16 4.80 12.76
CA MET A 117 -4.06 4.59 11.82
C MET A 117 -2.77 4.18 12.55
N GLY A 118 -2.48 4.76 13.72
CA GLY A 118 -1.36 4.35 14.56
C GLY A 118 -1.47 2.90 15.03
N MET A 119 -2.63 2.49 15.53
CA MET A 119 -2.85 1.11 15.96
C MET A 119 -2.72 0.11 14.81
N THR A 120 -3.36 0.38 13.67
CA THR A 120 -3.24 -0.50 12.49
C THR A 120 -1.81 -0.60 11.97
N ASN A 121 -1.07 0.52 11.95
CA ASN A 121 0.32 0.53 11.53
C ASN A 121 1.24 -0.22 12.51
N ALA A 122 0.96 -0.19 13.82
CA ALA A 122 1.69 -0.99 14.80
C ALA A 122 1.53 -2.49 14.55
N PHE A 123 0.30 -2.96 14.32
CA PHE A 123 0.04 -4.36 13.94
C PHE A 123 0.69 -4.72 12.60
N ALA A 124 0.63 -3.83 11.61
CA ALA A 124 1.28 -4.03 10.32
C ALA A 124 2.81 -4.14 10.45
N THR A 125 3.42 -3.30 11.27
CA THR A 125 4.87 -3.32 11.53
C THR A 125 5.29 -4.60 12.24
N LEU A 126 4.50 -5.07 13.21
CA LEU A 126 4.75 -6.35 13.89
C LEU A 126 4.70 -7.53 12.89
N ALA A 127 3.69 -7.55 12.01
CA ALA A 127 3.61 -8.55 10.95
C ALA A 127 4.80 -8.45 9.98
N GLY A 128 5.19 -7.23 9.60
CA GLY A 128 6.36 -6.96 8.76
C GLY A 128 7.69 -7.40 9.38
N PHE A 129 7.81 -7.35 10.70
CA PHE A 129 8.98 -7.86 11.41
C PHE A 129 9.04 -9.40 11.42
N LEU A 130 7.89 -10.06 11.56
CA LEU A 130 7.81 -11.53 11.59
C LEU A 130 7.92 -12.17 10.21
N ALA A 131 7.50 -11.48 9.15
CA ALA A 131 7.44 -12.04 7.80
C ALA A 131 8.80 -12.51 7.25
N PRO A 132 9.91 -11.73 7.31
CA PRO A 132 11.22 -12.19 6.85
C PRO A 132 11.74 -13.40 7.62
N LYS A 133 11.42 -13.51 8.92
CA LYS A 133 11.81 -14.67 9.74
C LYS A 133 11.07 -15.94 9.31
N ALA A 134 9.80 -15.82 8.92
CA ALA A 134 9.02 -16.95 8.40
C ALA A 134 9.54 -17.37 7.01
N VAL A 135 9.73 -16.42 6.10
CA VAL A 135 10.28 -16.67 4.76
C VAL A 135 11.69 -17.26 4.84
N GLY A 136 12.55 -16.70 5.69
CA GLY A 136 13.91 -17.20 5.89
C GLY A 136 13.96 -18.64 6.41
N LYS A 137 12.99 -19.07 7.23
CA LYS A 137 12.88 -20.48 7.63
C LYS A 137 12.39 -21.38 6.49
N LEU A 138 11.49 -20.88 5.65
CA LEU A 138 10.96 -21.62 4.49
C LEU A 138 12.00 -21.81 3.39
N THR A 139 12.94 -20.88 3.24
CA THR A 139 13.97 -20.89 2.18
C THR A 139 15.34 -21.42 2.65
N LYS A 140 15.51 -21.73 3.94
CA LYS A 140 16.84 -22.00 4.55
C LYS A 140 17.59 -23.19 3.94
N ASP A 141 16.86 -24.23 3.53
CA ASP A 141 17.49 -25.52 3.20
C ASP A 141 17.64 -25.78 1.69
N ASN A 142 16.91 -25.10 0.80
CA ASN A 142 17.03 -25.28 -0.65
C ASN A 142 16.47 -24.09 -1.44
N GLU A 143 17.29 -23.10 -1.83
CA GLU A 143 16.95 -21.90 -2.64
C GLU A 143 16.43 -22.22 -4.07
N THR A 144 15.41 -23.04 -4.15
CA THR A 144 14.86 -23.64 -5.35
C THR A 144 13.55 -22.93 -5.68
N LEU A 145 13.19 -22.93 -6.97
CA LEU A 145 11.94 -22.36 -7.45
C LEU A 145 10.71 -22.94 -6.73
N VAL A 146 10.78 -24.19 -6.27
CA VAL A 146 9.69 -24.87 -5.56
C VAL A 146 9.43 -24.22 -4.19
N GLN A 147 10.47 -23.84 -3.43
CA GLN A 147 10.28 -23.18 -2.14
C GLN A 147 9.72 -21.77 -2.30
N TRP A 148 10.20 -21.01 -3.29
CA TRP A 148 9.66 -19.69 -3.59
C TRP A 148 8.20 -19.73 -4.05
N ARG A 149 7.79 -20.78 -4.79
CA ARG A 149 6.37 -21.01 -5.09
C ARG A 149 5.52 -21.15 -3.84
N ILE A 150 5.98 -21.87 -2.81
CA ILE A 150 5.26 -21.98 -1.53
C ILE A 150 5.11 -20.60 -0.88
N VAL A 151 6.17 -19.79 -0.87
CA VAL A 151 6.12 -18.41 -0.33
C VAL A 151 5.10 -17.56 -1.09
N PHE A 152 5.09 -17.62 -2.42
CA PHE A 152 4.10 -16.88 -3.24
C PHE A 152 2.67 -17.39 -3.03
N ILE A 153 2.46 -18.69 -2.86
CA ILE A 153 1.14 -19.27 -2.54
C ILE A 153 0.64 -18.74 -1.19
N ILE A 154 1.49 -18.72 -0.16
CA ILE A 154 1.14 -18.16 1.15
C ILE A 154 0.73 -16.69 1.00
N ALA A 155 1.48 -15.90 0.24
CA ALA A 155 1.14 -14.50 -0.02
C ALA A 155 -0.20 -14.34 -0.75
N ILE A 156 -0.48 -15.16 -1.78
CA ILE A 156 -1.76 -15.17 -2.50
C ILE A 156 -2.93 -15.45 -1.55
N VAL A 157 -2.78 -16.45 -0.66
CA VAL A 157 -3.81 -16.79 0.33
C VAL A 157 -4.05 -15.62 1.27
N ILE A 158 -2.99 -15.02 1.81
CA ILE A 158 -3.11 -13.86 2.72
C ILE A 158 -3.81 -12.69 2.01
N TYR A 159 -3.42 -12.37 0.78
CA TYR A 159 -4.05 -11.30 0.01
C TYR A 159 -5.54 -11.57 -0.26
N THR A 160 -5.89 -12.80 -0.63
CA THR A 160 -7.27 -13.19 -0.92
C THR A 160 -8.14 -13.17 0.33
N VAL A 161 -7.67 -13.74 1.44
CA VAL A 161 -8.39 -13.74 2.71
C VAL A 161 -8.59 -12.30 3.21
N THR A 162 -7.56 -11.45 3.12
CA THR A 162 -7.65 -10.03 3.50
C THR A 162 -8.71 -9.30 2.66
N ALA A 163 -8.71 -9.52 1.34
CA ALA A 163 -9.73 -8.94 0.45
C ALA A 163 -11.14 -9.40 0.84
N LEU A 164 -11.35 -10.69 1.10
CA LEU A 164 -12.64 -11.25 1.50
C LEU A 164 -13.14 -10.68 2.83
N LEU A 165 -12.26 -10.62 3.84
CA LEU A 165 -12.60 -10.03 5.13
C LEU A 165 -13.03 -8.56 4.98
N PHE A 166 -12.34 -7.79 4.15
CA PHE A 166 -12.71 -6.39 3.91
C PHE A 166 -14.02 -6.25 3.12
N ILE A 167 -14.31 -7.15 2.18
CA ILE A 167 -15.58 -7.13 1.44
C ILE A 167 -16.76 -7.39 2.38
N ILE A 168 -16.61 -8.38 3.28
CA ILE A 168 -17.67 -8.80 4.21
C ILE A 168 -17.87 -7.77 5.32
N PHE A 169 -16.79 -7.41 6.03
CA PHE A 169 -16.85 -6.59 7.25
C PHE A 169 -16.57 -5.11 7.03
N GLY A 170 -15.92 -4.74 5.93
CA GLY A 170 -15.53 -3.36 5.68
C GLY A 170 -16.73 -2.43 5.51
N SER A 171 -16.65 -1.25 6.11
CA SER A 171 -17.59 -0.15 5.93
C SER A 171 -16.81 1.17 5.94
N ALA A 172 -17.23 2.10 5.09
CA ALA A 172 -16.66 3.45 5.03
C ALA A 172 -17.74 4.50 5.34
N LYS A 173 -18.72 4.14 6.18
CA LYS A 173 -19.71 5.08 6.69
C LYS A 173 -19.17 5.73 7.95
N LEU A 174 -19.40 7.04 8.10
CA LEU A 174 -19.12 7.77 9.32
C LEU A 174 -19.77 7.05 10.51
N GLN A 175 -18.97 6.74 11.53
CA GLN A 175 -19.46 6.09 12.74
C GLN A 175 -19.98 7.14 13.73
N GLU A 176 -20.95 6.75 14.56
CA GLU A 176 -21.62 7.67 15.51
C GLU A 176 -20.65 8.25 16.55
N TRP A 177 -19.63 7.48 16.95
CA TRP A 177 -18.56 7.91 17.85
C TRP A 177 -17.48 8.76 17.17
N GLY A 178 -17.55 8.95 15.85
CA GLY A 178 -16.59 9.72 15.06
C GLY A 178 -16.97 11.20 14.86
N LYS A 179 -18.00 11.70 15.55
CA LYS A 179 -18.33 13.13 15.62
C LYS A 179 -17.77 13.71 16.92
N GLU A 180 -17.15 14.89 16.86
CA GLU A 180 -17.04 15.79 18.01
C GLU A 180 -18.43 15.83 18.67
N SER A 181 -18.52 15.51 19.96
CA SER A 181 -19.78 15.61 20.67
C SER A 181 -20.30 17.03 20.42
N ASP A 182 -21.59 17.18 20.11
CA ASP A 182 -22.20 18.48 19.84
C ASP A 182 -21.88 19.49 20.97
N SER A 183 -21.52 19.00 22.17
CA SER A 183 -20.96 19.77 23.29
C SER A 183 -19.58 20.40 23.05
N ALA A 184 -18.59 19.72 22.43
CA ALA A 184 -17.24 20.26 22.24
C ALA A 184 -17.17 21.29 21.08
N ILE A 185 -17.97 21.11 20.03
CA ILE A 185 -18.19 22.15 19.00
C ILE A 185 -18.88 23.37 19.62
N ARG A 186 -19.89 23.16 20.47
CA ARG A 186 -20.59 24.24 21.17
C ARG A 186 -19.69 24.96 22.17
N GLU A 187 -18.83 24.26 22.89
CA GLU A 187 -17.85 24.86 23.81
C GLU A 187 -16.83 25.71 23.05
N LYS A 188 -16.22 25.20 21.97
CA LYS A 188 -15.31 26.00 21.14
C LYS A 188 -15.98 27.21 20.49
N ASN A 189 -17.22 27.07 20.02
CA ASN A 189 -17.96 28.20 19.46
C ASN A 189 -18.41 29.19 20.54
N ALA A 190 -18.69 28.72 21.76
CA ALA A 190 -19.01 29.58 22.91
C ALA A 190 -17.78 30.35 23.40
N GLU A 191 -16.62 29.69 23.55
CA GLU A 191 -15.34 30.33 23.88
C GLU A 191 -14.93 31.36 22.82
N LYS A 192 -15.08 31.01 21.53
CA LYS A 192 -14.77 31.93 20.43
C LYS A 192 -15.71 33.14 20.38
N ASN A 193 -16.98 33.00 20.77
CA ASN A 193 -17.89 34.13 20.87
C ASN A 193 -17.62 34.99 22.11
N SER A 194 -17.26 34.40 23.25
CA SER A 194 -16.89 35.18 24.45
C SER A 194 -15.63 36.03 24.23
N ASP A 195 -14.65 35.52 23.46
CA ASP A 195 -13.45 36.30 23.10
C ASP A 195 -13.73 37.46 22.12
N ILE A 196 -14.84 37.41 21.39
CA ILE A 196 -15.28 38.48 20.47
C ILE A 196 -16.07 39.56 21.22
N ASP A 197 -16.84 39.17 22.23
CA ASP A 197 -17.63 40.11 23.05
C ASP A 197 -16.78 40.88 24.08
N GLU A 198 -15.54 40.44 24.35
CA GLU A 198 -14.60 41.08 25.28
C GLU A 198 -13.63 42.10 24.60
N LYS A 199 -13.76 42.32 23.28
CA LYS A 199 -12.97 43.28 22.49
C LYS A 199 -13.80 44.44 21.93
#